data_AF-A0A4Q3FNQ4-F1
#
_entry.id   AF-A0A4Q3FNQ4-F1
#
_cell.length_a   1.000
_cell.length_b   1.000
_cell.length_c   1.000
_cell.angle_alpha   90.00
_cell.angle_beta   90.00
_cell.angle_gamma   90.00
#
_symmetry.space_group_name_H-M   'P 1'
#
loop_
_entity.id
_entity.type
_entity.pdbx_description
1 polymer ?
#
loop_
_entity_poly.entity_id
_entity_poly.type
_entity_poly.pdbx_seq_one_letter_code
_entity_poly.pdbx_strand_id
1 'polypeptide(L)'
;MSLRDKLLERFLRYVAIESQSDMKATSLPSTPGQQVLAALLAEELRALGLENVVIDDHATVTALKRGTKPGVPRIGFIAHVDTVDVGLSPVVKAQVLRFTGEDLCLNPEKDIWLRVAEHPEIAPYKGHEIVFSDGTSVLGADNKAAVAIVMTLLAELRPEDEHGDILVAFVPDEEIGLRGAKALDLARFDCDFAYTIDSCEVGEVVWENFNAAMAEIVFTGVTAHPMSAKGVLVNPITMAQDFMAAFDRAQTPENTAGREGYIWFVELVANAAEAVLRANIRDFDKASFEARKRRIGEVAAEIAKRYPTGRVTSEVSDVYGNIADSLGEDRRSVDLLMAALSELQIAPKLIPMRGGTDGAALSARGLPTPNFFTGAHNFHSRFEFLPLPAFETSYEVARRVCLLAGQGGI
;
A
#
# COMPACT_ATOMS: atom_id res chain seq x y z
N MET A 1 7.09 0.97 -32.17
CA MET A 1 7.71 1.03 -30.84
C MET A 1 7.69 -0.35 -30.25
N SER A 2 8.78 -0.78 -29.61
CA SER A 2 8.79 -2.02 -28.82
C SER A 2 7.92 -1.88 -27.56
N LEU A 3 7.57 -2.99 -26.90
CA LEU A 3 6.87 -2.96 -25.62
C LEU A 3 7.62 -2.11 -24.59
N ARG A 4 8.93 -2.36 -24.47
CA ARG A 4 9.84 -1.59 -23.61
C ARG A 4 9.75 -0.09 -23.86
N ASP A 5 9.78 0.34 -25.12
CA ASP A 5 9.73 1.77 -25.46
C ASP A 5 8.40 2.39 -25.02
N LYS A 6 7.27 1.69 -25.19
CA LYS A 6 5.94 2.16 -24.78
C LYS A 6 5.84 2.29 -23.26
N LEU A 7 6.30 1.27 -22.54
CA LEU A 7 6.34 1.27 -21.08
C LEU A 7 7.21 2.42 -20.56
N LEU A 8 8.42 2.57 -21.10
CA LEU A 8 9.36 3.61 -20.70
C LEU A 8 8.84 5.02 -21.03
N GLU A 9 8.27 5.25 -22.22
CA GLU A 9 7.71 6.55 -22.60
C GLU A 9 6.62 6.98 -21.62
N ARG A 10 5.68 6.09 -21.32
CA ARG A 10 4.59 6.35 -20.36
C ARG A 10 5.14 6.62 -18.97
N PHE A 11 6.04 5.76 -18.50
CA PHE A 11 6.65 5.89 -17.18
C PHE A 11 7.35 7.24 -17.02
N LEU A 12 8.23 7.61 -17.96
CA LEU A 12 8.95 8.89 -17.95
C LEU A 12 8.01 10.09 -18.00
N ARG A 13 6.91 10.00 -18.76
CA ARG A 13 5.88 11.05 -18.81
C ARG A 13 5.19 11.23 -17.46
N TYR A 14 4.88 10.14 -16.75
CA TYR A 14 4.15 10.20 -15.48
C TYR A 14 5.05 10.63 -14.31
N VAL A 15 6.29 10.14 -14.23
CA VAL A 15 7.22 10.54 -13.16
C VAL A 15 7.62 12.01 -13.26
N ALA A 16 7.61 12.60 -14.46
CA ALA A 16 7.87 14.02 -14.65
C ALA A 16 6.80 14.94 -14.04
N ILE A 17 5.61 14.42 -13.71
CA ILE A 17 4.56 15.17 -13.01
C ILE A 17 4.77 14.98 -11.51
N GLU A 18 5.07 16.07 -10.82
CA GLU A 18 5.11 16.09 -9.35
C GLU A 18 3.74 15.65 -8.80
N SER A 19 3.73 14.64 -7.93
CA SER A 19 2.51 14.12 -7.30
C SER A 19 2.74 13.68 -5.86
N GLN A 20 3.78 14.21 -5.20
CA GLN A 20 4.09 13.86 -3.82
C GLN A 20 2.91 14.13 -2.88
N SER A 21 2.59 13.21 -1.97
CA SER A 21 1.52 13.40 -0.99
C SER A 21 1.98 14.23 0.22
N ASP A 22 1.04 14.93 0.86
CA ASP A 22 1.28 15.75 2.05
C ASP A 22 0.46 15.22 3.24
N MET A 23 1.15 14.61 4.22
CA MET A 23 0.54 14.05 5.43
C MET A 23 -0.16 15.11 6.31
N LYS A 24 0.17 16.39 6.17
CA LYS A 24 -0.46 17.49 6.92
C LYS A 24 -1.75 17.97 6.26
N ALA A 25 -1.98 17.64 4.99
CA ALA A 25 -3.15 18.10 4.26
C ALA A 25 -4.40 17.31 4.67
N THR A 26 -5.47 18.05 4.94
CA THR A 26 -6.78 17.47 5.27
C THR A 26 -7.66 17.25 4.03
N SER A 27 -7.30 17.84 2.89
CA SER A 27 -7.96 17.60 1.59
C SER A 27 -7.57 16.25 1.01
N LEU A 28 -8.41 15.71 0.12
CA LEU A 28 -8.14 14.54 -0.71
C LEU A 28 -8.45 14.94 -2.18
N PRO A 29 -7.46 14.99 -3.08
CA PRO A 29 -6.04 14.69 -2.84
C PRO A 29 -5.34 15.72 -1.93
N SER A 30 -4.25 15.30 -1.30
CA SER A 30 -3.43 16.16 -0.44
C SER A 30 -2.68 17.23 -1.21
N THR A 31 -2.31 16.97 -2.47
CA THR A 31 -1.54 17.89 -3.31
C THR A 31 -2.14 18.06 -4.71
N PRO A 32 -2.00 19.25 -5.34
CA PRO A 32 -2.57 19.54 -6.65
C PRO A 32 -1.94 18.72 -7.78
N GLY A 33 -0.70 18.26 -7.61
CA GLY A 33 0.01 17.45 -8.60
C GLY A 33 -0.67 16.11 -8.92
N GLN A 34 -1.29 15.49 -7.90
CA GLN A 34 -2.08 14.28 -8.08
C GLN A 34 -3.30 14.51 -8.99
N GLN A 35 -3.98 15.65 -8.85
CA GLN A 35 -5.08 16.06 -9.73
C GLN A 35 -4.62 16.25 -11.18
N VAL A 36 -3.43 16.80 -11.39
CA VAL A 36 -2.85 16.99 -12.73
C VAL A 36 -2.58 15.65 -13.39
N LEU A 37 -1.95 14.71 -12.67
CA LEU A 37 -1.69 13.37 -13.18
C LEU A 37 -3.00 12.62 -13.45
N ALA A 38 -3.98 12.67 -12.54
CA ALA A 38 -5.29 12.07 -12.72
C ALA A 38 -6.02 12.60 -13.98
N ALA A 39 -5.97 13.91 -14.22
CA ALA A 39 -6.57 14.52 -15.41
C ALA A 39 -5.91 14.02 -16.71
N LEU A 40 -4.57 13.93 -16.73
CA LEU A 40 -3.82 13.36 -17.87
C LEU A 40 -4.23 11.90 -18.13
N LEU A 41 -4.25 11.07 -17.08
CA LEU A 41 -4.62 9.66 -17.21
C LEU A 41 -6.04 9.48 -17.74
N ALA A 42 -7.00 10.29 -17.26
CA ALA A 42 -8.37 10.28 -17.76
C ALA A 42 -8.45 10.68 -19.25
N GLU A 43 -7.66 11.66 -19.69
CA GLU A 43 -7.59 12.04 -21.10
C GLU A 43 -7.02 10.92 -21.97
N GLU A 44 -5.93 10.29 -21.52
CA GLU A 44 -5.34 9.16 -22.22
C GLU A 44 -6.26 7.94 -22.29
N LEU A 45 -6.98 7.61 -21.22
CA LEU A 45 -7.97 6.53 -21.21
C LEU A 45 -9.11 6.79 -22.21
N ARG A 46 -9.59 8.04 -22.32
CA ARG A 46 -10.57 8.43 -23.34
C ARG A 46 -10.00 8.32 -24.75
N ALA A 47 -8.76 8.74 -24.95
CA ALA A 47 -8.08 8.62 -26.25
C ALA A 47 -7.87 7.14 -26.68
N LEU A 48 -7.70 6.23 -25.71
CA LEU A 48 -7.68 4.79 -25.94
C LEU A 48 -9.07 4.18 -26.21
N GLY A 49 -10.15 4.96 -26.07
CA GLY A 49 -11.51 4.53 -26.34
C GLY A 49 -12.18 3.74 -25.21
N LEU A 50 -11.73 3.90 -23.96
CA LEU A 50 -12.38 3.27 -22.82
C LEU A 50 -13.74 3.92 -22.51
N GLU A 51 -14.64 3.12 -21.96
CA GLU A 51 -15.97 3.54 -21.50
C GLU A 51 -15.91 4.03 -20.05
N ASN A 52 -16.94 4.81 -19.66
CA ASN A 52 -17.16 5.24 -18.28
C ASN A 52 -15.95 5.92 -17.61
N VAL A 53 -15.17 6.70 -18.39
CA VAL A 53 -14.00 7.41 -17.86
C VAL A 53 -14.43 8.60 -16.99
N VAL A 54 -14.34 8.41 -15.67
CA VAL A 54 -14.71 9.39 -14.65
C VAL A 54 -13.48 9.77 -13.84
N ILE A 55 -13.35 11.07 -13.56
CA ILE A 55 -12.50 11.60 -12.50
C ILE A 55 -13.45 12.24 -11.48
N ASP A 56 -13.38 11.84 -10.22
CA ASP A 56 -14.24 12.39 -9.17
C ASP A 56 -13.60 13.55 -8.41
N ASP A 57 -14.34 14.07 -7.44
CA ASP A 57 -13.94 15.19 -6.59
C ASP A 57 -12.69 14.89 -5.74
N HIS A 58 -12.27 13.63 -5.66
CA HIS A 58 -11.06 13.16 -4.99
C HIS A 58 -9.93 12.89 -5.96
N ALA A 59 -10.01 13.29 -7.23
CA ALA A 59 -9.04 12.96 -8.26
C ALA A 59 -8.91 11.44 -8.53
N THR A 60 -9.87 10.62 -8.09
CA THR A 60 -9.84 9.18 -8.38
C THR A 60 -10.36 8.96 -9.79
N VAL A 61 -9.53 8.35 -10.64
CA VAL A 61 -9.87 8.04 -12.03
C VAL A 61 -10.38 6.62 -12.10
N THR A 62 -11.56 6.40 -12.70
CA THR A 62 -12.09 5.07 -13.01
C THR A 62 -12.41 4.95 -14.49
N ALA A 63 -12.14 3.80 -15.09
CA ALA A 63 -12.52 3.52 -16.48
C ALA A 63 -12.77 2.03 -16.72
N LEU A 64 -13.47 1.72 -17.81
CA LEU A 64 -13.82 0.37 -18.23
C LEU A 64 -13.34 0.10 -19.66
N LYS A 65 -12.53 -0.95 -19.83
CA LYS A 65 -12.29 -1.58 -21.13
C LYS A 65 -13.19 -2.80 -21.27
N ARG A 66 -14.06 -2.81 -22.28
CA ARG A 66 -14.93 -3.96 -22.56
C ARG A 66 -14.12 -5.18 -22.95
N GLY A 67 -14.52 -6.31 -22.39
CA GLY A 67 -14.02 -7.63 -22.72
C GLY A 67 -14.48 -8.09 -24.09
N THR A 68 -13.73 -9.03 -24.65
CA THR A 68 -14.04 -9.73 -25.90
C THR A 68 -14.84 -11.02 -25.63
N LYS A 69 -14.88 -11.48 -24.37
CA LYS A 69 -15.54 -12.73 -23.98
C LYS A 69 -16.55 -12.52 -22.84
N PRO A 70 -17.86 -12.70 -23.11
CA PRO A 70 -18.88 -12.64 -22.07
C PRO A 70 -18.84 -13.84 -21.12
N GLY A 71 -19.30 -13.65 -19.88
CA GLY A 71 -19.46 -14.72 -18.90
C GLY A 71 -18.18 -15.18 -18.21
N VAL A 72 -17.07 -14.48 -18.42
CA VAL A 72 -15.81 -14.64 -17.67
C VAL A 72 -15.66 -13.52 -16.63
N PRO A 73 -14.79 -13.68 -15.62
CA PRO A 73 -14.64 -12.69 -14.55
C PRO A 73 -14.26 -11.30 -15.04
N ARG A 74 -14.77 -10.29 -14.35
CA ARG A 74 -14.44 -8.86 -14.49
C ARG A 74 -13.27 -8.56 -13.56
N ILE A 75 -12.15 -8.10 -14.11
CA ILE A 75 -10.91 -7.86 -13.36
C ILE A 75 -10.70 -6.37 -13.14
N GLY A 76 -10.38 -5.98 -11.91
CA GLY A 76 -9.89 -4.65 -11.57
C GLY A 76 -8.37 -4.55 -11.54
N PHE A 77 -7.80 -3.42 -11.98
CA PHE A 77 -6.45 -3.00 -11.61
C PHE A 77 -6.50 -1.68 -10.86
N ILE A 78 -5.79 -1.60 -9.74
CA ILE A 78 -5.64 -0.38 -8.95
C ILE A 78 -4.17 -0.01 -8.89
N ALA A 79 -3.88 1.28 -9.06
CA ALA A 79 -2.56 1.86 -8.85
C ALA A 79 -2.74 3.24 -8.22
N HIS A 80 -1.81 3.66 -7.37
CA HIS A 80 -1.87 5.01 -6.83
C HIS A 80 -1.04 6.00 -7.65
N VAL A 81 -1.43 7.28 -7.58
CA VAL A 81 -0.83 8.35 -8.39
C VAL A 81 0.17 9.20 -7.61
N ASP A 82 0.14 9.12 -6.29
CA ASP A 82 1.06 9.85 -5.43
C ASP A 82 2.42 9.16 -5.30
N THR A 83 3.38 9.92 -4.77
CA THR A 83 4.69 9.41 -4.37
C THR A 83 4.94 9.85 -2.92
N VAL A 84 5.67 9.06 -2.14
CA VAL A 84 6.00 9.40 -0.75
C VAL A 84 6.77 10.74 -0.56
N ASP A 85 6.56 11.39 0.58
CA ASP A 85 7.48 12.41 1.12
C ASP A 85 8.49 11.80 2.12
N VAL A 86 9.72 11.64 1.65
CA VAL A 86 10.87 11.19 2.46
C VAL A 86 11.88 12.32 2.72
N GLY A 87 11.46 13.58 2.60
CA GLY A 87 12.33 14.75 2.76
C GLY A 87 13.32 14.97 1.61
N LEU A 88 13.03 14.39 0.44
CA LEU A 88 13.76 14.61 -0.81
C LEU A 88 13.00 15.60 -1.72
N SER A 89 13.60 15.97 -2.85
CA SER A 89 12.92 16.80 -3.85
C SER A 89 11.65 16.11 -4.37
N PRO A 90 10.50 16.80 -4.48
CA PRO A 90 9.30 16.27 -5.10
C PRO A 90 9.39 16.21 -6.63
N VAL A 91 10.36 16.92 -7.21
CA VAL A 91 10.63 16.92 -8.65
C VAL A 91 11.57 15.76 -9.01
N VAL A 92 11.07 14.83 -9.80
CA VAL A 92 11.83 13.67 -10.29
C VAL A 92 12.63 14.04 -11.54
N LYS A 93 13.90 13.66 -11.55
CA LYS A 93 14.78 13.73 -12.72
C LYS A 93 15.22 12.31 -13.10
N ALA A 94 14.38 11.64 -13.88
CA ALA A 94 14.64 10.27 -14.28
C ALA A 94 15.76 10.20 -15.34
N GLN A 95 16.57 9.15 -15.26
CA GLN A 95 17.64 8.82 -16.20
C GLN A 95 17.69 7.32 -16.43
N VAL A 96 18.03 6.91 -17.65
CA VAL A 96 18.24 5.50 -18.01
C VAL A 96 19.73 5.24 -18.09
N LEU A 97 20.21 4.36 -17.22
CA LEU A 97 21.63 4.00 -17.14
C LEU A 97 21.79 2.50 -17.36
N ARG A 98 22.87 2.11 -18.03
CA ARG A 98 23.23 0.70 -18.17
C ARG A 98 24.07 0.26 -16.98
N PHE A 99 23.61 -0.74 -16.25
CA PHE A 99 24.34 -1.26 -15.10
C PHE A 99 25.39 -2.29 -15.55
N THR A 100 26.66 -2.03 -15.24
CA THR A 100 27.79 -2.89 -15.66
C THR A 100 28.22 -3.90 -14.59
N GLY A 101 27.61 -3.86 -13.40
CA GLY A 101 28.04 -4.63 -12.22
C GLY A 101 28.97 -3.87 -11.27
N GLU A 102 29.22 -2.58 -11.53
CA GLU A 102 30.05 -1.69 -10.72
C GLU A 102 29.22 -0.52 -10.17
N ASP A 103 29.73 0.19 -9.18
CA ASP A 103 29.07 1.36 -8.59
C ASP A 103 28.68 2.39 -9.66
N LEU A 104 27.48 2.95 -9.55
CA LEU A 104 26.93 3.92 -10.50
C LEU A 104 26.89 5.32 -9.89
N CYS A 105 27.52 6.28 -10.55
CA CYS A 105 27.36 7.69 -10.19
C CYS A 105 26.00 8.18 -10.72
N LEU A 106 25.05 8.43 -9.83
CA LEU A 106 23.73 8.97 -10.17
C LEU A 106 23.77 10.49 -10.33
N ASN A 107 24.64 11.16 -9.57
CA ASN A 107 24.78 12.62 -9.60
C ASN A 107 26.24 13.05 -9.40
N PRO A 108 26.95 13.43 -10.47
CA PRO A 108 28.33 13.90 -10.34
C PRO A 108 28.47 15.21 -9.55
N GLU A 109 27.49 16.12 -9.64
CA GLU A 109 27.56 17.43 -8.98
C GLU A 109 27.42 17.33 -7.46
N LYS A 110 26.60 16.39 -6.99
CA LYS A 110 26.36 16.13 -5.56
C LYS A 110 27.14 14.93 -5.02
N ASP A 111 27.99 14.33 -5.83
CA ASP A 111 28.75 13.12 -5.52
C ASP A 111 27.86 11.98 -4.97
N ILE A 112 26.72 11.72 -5.65
CA ILE A 112 25.78 10.67 -5.26
C ILE A 112 26.06 9.41 -6.07
N TRP A 113 26.34 8.32 -5.37
CA TRP A 113 26.67 7.02 -5.94
C TRP A 113 25.76 5.95 -5.37
N LEU A 114 25.19 5.12 -6.26
CA LEU A 114 24.62 3.84 -5.87
C LEU A 114 25.77 2.84 -5.76
N ARG A 115 26.03 2.39 -4.53
CA ARG A 115 27.09 1.41 -4.23
C ARG A 115 26.51 0.01 -4.28
N VAL A 116 27.10 -0.88 -5.07
CA VAL A 116 26.59 -2.26 -5.23
C VAL A 116 26.63 -3.02 -3.90
N ALA A 117 27.62 -2.73 -3.04
CA ALA A 117 27.74 -3.35 -1.73
C ALA A 117 26.62 -2.92 -0.75
N GLU A 118 26.04 -1.74 -0.95
CA GLU A 118 24.93 -1.21 -0.12
C GLU A 118 23.56 -1.64 -0.69
N HIS A 119 23.52 -1.97 -1.98
CA HIS A 119 22.34 -2.30 -2.77
C HIS A 119 22.50 -3.62 -3.53
N PRO A 120 22.72 -4.76 -2.83
CA PRO A 120 23.00 -6.04 -3.49
C PRO A 120 21.86 -6.53 -4.40
N GLU A 121 20.63 -6.07 -4.19
CA GLU A 121 19.45 -6.36 -5.00
C GLU A 121 19.57 -5.90 -6.46
N ILE A 122 20.49 -4.99 -6.79
CA ILE A 122 20.77 -4.58 -8.18
C ILE A 122 21.57 -5.65 -8.96
N ALA A 123 22.30 -6.52 -8.26
CA ALA A 123 23.26 -7.45 -8.86
C ALA A 123 22.69 -8.35 -9.98
N PRO A 124 21.45 -8.89 -9.89
CA PRO A 124 20.84 -9.69 -10.95
C PRO A 124 20.67 -8.94 -12.28
N TYR A 125 20.70 -7.61 -12.26
CA TYR A 125 20.43 -6.77 -13.44
C TYR A 125 21.69 -6.34 -14.19
N LYS A 126 22.85 -6.98 -13.93
CA LYS A 126 24.09 -6.71 -14.66
C LYS A 126 23.89 -6.85 -16.18
N GLY A 127 24.29 -5.82 -16.92
CA GLY A 127 24.21 -5.74 -18.37
C GLY A 127 22.92 -5.13 -18.90
N HIS A 128 21.92 -4.89 -18.04
CA HIS A 128 20.63 -4.31 -18.39
C HIS A 128 20.60 -2.79 -18.23
N GLU A 129 19.63 -2.17 -18.92
CA GLU A 129 19.23 -0.79 -18.71
C GLU A 129 18.26 -0.71 -17.53
N ILE A 130 18.47 0.30 -16.69
CA ILE A 130 17.73 0.53 -15.46
C ILE A 130 17.39 2.02 -15.39
N VAL A 131 16.16 2.33 -14.99
CA VAL A 131 15.73 3.70 -14.73
C VAL A 131 16.06 4.06 -13.28
N PHE A 132 16.66 5.22 -13.08
CA PHE A 132 16.99 5.80 -11.77
C PHE A 132 16.50 7.24 -11.72
N SER A 133 16.39 7.80 -10.52
CA SER A 133 16.43 9.27 -10.35
C SER A 133 17.88 9.77 -10.45
N ASP A 134 18.07 11.08 -10.40
CA ASP A 134 19.39 11.71 -10.22
C ASP A 134 19.87 11.69 -8.75
N GLY A 135 19.26 10.88 -7.89
CA GLY A 135 19.59 10.77 -6.48
C GLY A 135 19.14 11.96 -5.61
N THR A 136 18.49 12.98 -6.19
CA THR A 136 17.96 14.14 -5.43
C THR A 136 16.49 14.01 -5.03
N SER A 137 15.82 13.02 -5.61
CA SER A 137 14.41 12.67 -5.46
C SER A 137 14.29 11.14 -5.37
N VAL A 138 13.12 10.66 -4.96
CA VAL A 138 12.69 9.30 -5.30
C VAL A 138 12.53 9.17 -6.82
N LEU A 139 12.42 7.95 -7.35
CA LEU A 139 12.11 7.74 -8.77
C LEU A 139 10.58 7.82 -9.01
N GLY A 140 9.78 7.39 -8.05
CA GLY A 140 8.33 7.26 -8.21
C GLY A 140 7.94 6.07 -9.10
N ALA A 141 8.78 5.02 -9.14
CA ALA A 141 8.36 3.73 -9.67
C ALA A 141 7.21 3.16 -8.83
N ASP A 142 7.30 3.35 -7.52
CA ASP A 142 6.19 3.34 -6.58
C ASP A 142 5.31 4.61 -6.73
N ASN A 143 4.12 4.57 -7.32
CA ASN A 143 3.49 3.45 -8.04
C ASN A 143 3.25 3.75 -9.52
N LYS A 144 3.95 4.74 -10.09
CA LYS A 144 3.76 5.14 -11.50
C LYS A 144 4.23 4.06 -12.50
N ALA A 145 5.04 3.10 -12.06
CA ALA A 145 5.34 1.90 -12.85
C ALA A 145 4.05 1.10 -13.11
N ALA A 146 3.23 0.86 -12.10
CA ALA A 146 1.94 0.20 -12.23
C ALA A 146 1.00 0.95 -13.17
N VAL A 147 0.92 2.28 -13.02
CA VAL A 147 0.13 3.14 -13.91
C VAL A 147 0.57 2.94 -15.37
N ALA A 148 1.87 2.93 -15.64
CA ALA A 148 2.42 2.68 -16.97
C ALA A 148 2.14 1.25 -17.48
N ILE A 149 2.23 0.23 -16.62
CA ILE A 149 1.86 -1.16 -16.95
C ILE A 149 0.40 -1.24 -17.37
N VAL A 150 -0.51 -0.74 -16.54
CA VAL A 150 -1.96 -0.80 -16.78
C VAL A 150 -2.33 -0.01 -18.03
N MET A 151 -1.81 1.21 -18.20
CA MET A 151 -2.06 2.01 -19.40
C MET A 151 -1.53 1.35 -20.68
N THR A 152 -0.41 0.64 -20.59
CA THR A 152 0.13 -0.13 -21.72
C THR A 152 -0.72 -1.36 -22.00
N LEU A 153 -1.14 -2.09 -20.96
CA LEU A 153 -2.01 -3.27 -21.09
C LEU A 153 -3.30 -2.93 -21.82
N LEU A 154 -3.98 -1.86 -21.40
CA LEU A 154 -5.21 -1.41 -22.01
C LEU A 154 -5.06 -1.05 -23.49
N ALA A 155 -3.90 -0.47 -23.85
CA ALA A 155 -3.57 -0.09 -25.23
C ALA A 155 -3.17 -1.28 -26.11
N GLU A 156 -2.53 -2.30 -25.55
CA GLU A 156 -1.98 -3.44 -26.30
C GLU A 156 -2.92 -4.63 -26.42
N LEU A 157 -3.96 -4.72 -25.59
CA LEU A 157 -5.00 -5.76 -25.72
C LEU A 157 -5.82 -5.56 -27.00
N ARG A 158 -5.81 -6.58 -27.86
CA ARG A 158 -6.43 -6.57 -29.19
C ARG A 158 -7.78 -7.31 -29.19
N PRO A 159 -8.65 -7.09 -30.19
CA PRO A 159 -9.94 -7.78 -30.29
C PRO A 159 -9.86 -9.32 -30.30
N GLU A 160 -8.74 -9.89 -30.76
CA GLU A 160 -8.47 -11.33 -30.76
C GLU A 160 -7.99 -11.88 -29.41
N ASP A 161 -7.60 -11.02 -28.47
CA ASP A 161 -7.21 -11.44 -27.12
C ASP A 161 -8.48 -11.72 -26.31
N GLU A 162 -8.75 -12.98 -25.96
CA GLU A 162 -9.92 -13.36 -25.16
C GLU A 162 -9.75 -12.90 -23.69
N HIS A 163 -10.55 -11.93 -23.27
CA HIS A 163 -10.57 -11.43 -21.88
C HIS A 163 -11.95 -10.90 -21.49
N GLY A 164 -12.21 -10.84 -20.17
CA GLY A 164 -13.40 -10.22 -19.59
C GLY A 164 -13.30 -8.69 -19.56
N ASP A 165 -14.31 -8.05 -18.96
CA ASP A 165 -14.26 -6.60 -18.71
C ASP A 165 -13.09 -6.28 -17.76
N ILE A 166 -12.30 -5.26 -18.11
CA ILE A 166 -11.18 -4.78 -17.30
C ILE A 166 -11.52 -3.39 -16.79
N LEU A 167 -11.60 -3.26 -15.48
CA LEU A 167 -11.81 -2.00 -14.78
C LEU A 167 -10.46 -1.49 -14.28
N VAL A 168 -10.25 -0.18 -14.33
CA VAL A 168 -9.05 0.45 -13.77
C VAL A 168 -9.41 1.58 -12.81
N ALA A 169 -8.67 1.68 -11.72
CA ALA A 169 -8.77 2.76 -10.74
C ALA A 169 -7.37 3.35 -10.48
N PHE A 170 -7.24 4.66 -10.66
CA PHE A 170 -6.05 5.40 -10.25
C PHE A 170 -6.41 6.28 -9.06
N VAL A 171 -5.84 6.00 -7.90
CA VAL A 171 -6.26 6.59 -6.61
C VAL A 171 -5.19 7.53 -6.04
N PRO A 172 -5.57 8.61 -5.33
CA PRO A 172 -4.65 9.49 -4.63
C PRO A 172 -4.25 8.98 -3.23
N ASP A 173 -3.22 9.60 -2.66
CA ASP A 173 -2.90 9.55 -1.23
C ASP A 173 -2.86 8.13 -0.60
N GLU A 174 -2.23 7.17 -1.30
CA GLU A 174 -1.93 5.85 -0.72
C GLU A 174 -0.95 6.00 0.44
N GLU A 175 0.12 6.75 0.18
CA GLU A 175 1.33 6.84 1.02
C GLU A 175 1.07 7.49 2.39
N ILE A 176 -0.06 8.18 2.52
CA ILE A 176 -0.50 8.86 3.74
C ILE A 176 -1.74 8.21 4.36
N GLY A 177 -1.95 6.92 4.09
CA GLY A 177 -2.90 6.07 4.82
C GLY A 177 -4.06 5.54 3.98
N LEU A 178 -3.81 5.19 2.71
CA LEU A 178 -4.75 4.51 1.83
C LEU A 178 -6.02 5.33 1.59
N ARG A 179 -5.88 6.67 1.55
CA ARG A 179 -7.04 7.59 1.60
C ARG A 179 -7.88 7.47 0.34
N GLY A 180 -7.23 7.36 -0.82
CA GLY A 180 -7.89 7.14 -2.10
C GLY A 180 -8.66 5.84 -2.16
N ALA A 181 -8.05 4.69 -1.82
CA ALA A 181 -8.76 3.41 -1.83
C ALA A 181 -9.91 3.33 -0.82
N LYS A 182 -9.79 4.00 0.35
CA LYS A 182 -10.90 4.10 1.31
C LYS A 182 -12.06 4.92 0.76
N ALA A 183 -11.78 5.96 -0.04
CA ALA A 183 -12.78 6.83 -0.65
C ALA A 183 -13.35 6.29 -1.99
N LEU A 184 -12.68 5.32 -2.63
CA LEU A 184 -13.11 4.76 -3.92
C LEU A 184 -14.54 4.25 -3.87
N ASP A 185 -15.40 4.72 -4.77
CA ASP A 185 -16.76 4.23 -4.93
C ASP A 185 -16.77 2.88 -5.66
N LEU A 186 -17.03 1.79 -4.92
CA LEU A 186 -17.07 0.44 -5.47
C LEU A 186 -18.22 0.23 -6.46
N ALA A 187 -19.29 1.04 -6.43
CA ALA A 187 -20.34 0.96 -7.43
C ALA A 187 -19.86 1.40 -8.82
N ARG A 188 -18.85 2.28 -8.89
CA ARG A 188 -18.17 2.69 -10.14
C ARG A 188 -17.05 1.73 -10.54
N PHE A 189 -16.58 0.91 -9.61
CA PHE A 189 -15.49 -0.05 -9.77
C PHE A 189 -15.98 -1.49 -9.55
N ASP A 190 -17.10 -1.81 -10.20
CA ASP A 190 -17.77 -3.10 -10.11
C ASP A 190 -16.97 -4.20 -10.85
N CYS A 191 -16.13 -4.92 -10.13
CA CYS A 191 -15.35 -6.07 -10.60
C CYS A 191 -15.50 -7.24 -9.62
N ASP A 192 -15.23 -8.47 -10.09
CA ASP A 192 -15.32 -9.67 -9.26
C ASP A 192 -14.18 -9.71 -8.24
N PHE A 193 -13.00 -9.25 -8.66
CA PHE A 193 -11.80 -9.07 -7.85
C PHE A 193 -10.86 -8.10 -8.58
N ALA A 194 -9.85 -7.60 -7.88
CA ALA A 194 -8.88 -6.68 -8.44
C ALA A 194 -7.43 -7.04 -8.09
N TYR A 195 -6.48 -6.30 -8.65
CA TYR A 195 -5.08 -6.39 -8.31
C TYR A 195 -4.49 -5.00 -8.10
N THR A 196 -3.71 -4.83 -7.03
CA THR A 196 -2.70 -3.77 -6.98
C THR A 196 -1.41 -4.30 -7.60
N ILE A 197 -0.69 -3.45 -8.33
CA ILE A 197 0.64 -3.77 -8.86
C ILE A 197 1.64 -2.93 -8.09
N ASP A 198 1.91 -3.32 -6.85
CA ASP A 198 2.52 -2.44 -5.86
C ASP A 198 3.43 -3.21 -4.88
N SER A 199 4.10 -4.24 -5.38
CA SER A 199 5.24 -4.85 -4.70
C SER A 199 6.52 -4.55 -5.46
N CYS A 200 7.68 -4.84 -4.86
CA CYS A 200 8.97 -4.48 -5.41
C CYS A 200 9.42 -5.53 -6.44
N GLU A 201 10.09 -6.57 -5.95
CA GLU A 201 10.92 -7.45 -6.77
C GLU A 201 10.09 -8.46 -7.57
N VAL A 202 10.57 -8.83 -8.76
CA VAL A 202 10.00 -9.90 -9.58
C VAL A 202 9.68 -11.15 -8.74
N GLY A 203 8.43 -11.60 -8.87
CA GLY A 203 7.87 -12.75 -8.18
C GLY A 203 7.15 -12.41 -6.88
N GLU A 204 7.30 -11.20 -6.32
CA GLU A 204 6.59 -10.82 -5.09
C GLU A 204 5.08 -10.81 -5.28
N VAL A 205 4.39 -11.46 -4.35
CA VAL A 205 2.93 -11.51 -4.25
C VAL A 205 2.52 -11.35 -2.80
N VAL A 206 1.57 -10.44 -2.56
CA VAL A 206 0.90 -10.26 -1.26
C VAL A 206 -0.57 -10.62 -1.44
N TRP A 207 -1.00 -11.71 -0.81
CA TRP A 207 -2.42 -12.04 -0.70
C TRP A 207 -2.85 -12.15 0.78
N GLU A 208 -1.94 -11.82 1.69
CA GLU A 208 -2.19 -11.77 3.12
C GLU A 208 -1.46 -10.57 3.75
N ASN A 209 -2.11 -9.90 4.68
CA ASN A 209 -1.57 -8.76 5.41
C ASN A 209 -2.12 -8.74 6.84
N PHE A 210 -1.65 -7.82 7.68
CA PHE A 210 -2.24 -7.67 9.00
C PHE A 210 -3.71 -7.20 8.94
N ASN A 211 -4.56 -7.75 9.79
CA ASN A 211 -5.71 -7.03 10.31
C ASN A 211 -5.21 -5.90 11.23
N ALA A 212 -5.81 -4.71 11.13
CA ALA A 212 -5.36 -3.53 11.86
C ALA A 212 -6.50 -2.81 12.58
N ALA A 213 -6.26 -2.47 13.85
CA ALA A 213 -7.08 -1.55 14.63
C ALA A 213 -6.21 -0.50 15.33
N MET A 214 -6.84 0.60 15.70
CA MET A 214 -6.31 1.61 16.61
C MET A 214 -7.14 1.59 17.89
N ALA A 215 -6.49 1.73 19.04
CA ALA A 215 -7.13 1.93 20.32
C ALA A 215 -6.73 3.28 20.91
N GLU A 216 -7.69 4.03 21.43
CA GLU A 216 -7.47 5.21 22.26
C GLU A 216 -7.99 4.94 23.67
N ILE A 217 -7.14 5.12 24.66
CA ILE A 217 -7.44 4.89 26.07
C ILE A 217 -7.22 6.19 26.83
N VAL A 218 -8.26 6.67 27.51
CA VAL A 218 -8.23 7.89 28.29
C VAL A 218 -8.35 7.55 29.77
N PHE A 219 -7.37 7.99 30.55
CA PHE A 219 -7.33 7.87 32.01
C PHE A 219 -7.55 9.25 32.62
N THR A 220 -8.65 9.45 33.34
CA THR A 220 -8.93 10.68 34.08
C THR A 220 -8.68 10.43 35.57
N GLY A 221 -7.77 11.20 36.14
CA GLY A 221 -7.40 11.13 37.55
C GLY A 221 -8.18 12.12 38.43
N VAL A 222 -7.66 12.33 39.64
CA VAL A 222 -8.15 13.33 40.60
C VAL A 222 -6.95 14.14 41.06
N THR A 223 -6.97 15.46 40.82
CA THR A 223 -5.89 16.35 41.22
C THR A 223 -6.01 16.72 42.70
N ALA A 224 -4.87 16.92 43.36
CA ALA A 224 -4.81 17.47 44.70
C ALA A 224 -3.46 18.17 44.90
N HIS A 225 -3.41 19.16 45.79
CA HIS A 225 -2.14 19.70 46.24
C HIS A 225 -1.34 18.59 46.96
N PRO A 226 -0.01 18.45 46.76
CA PRO A 226 0.76 17.35 47.35
C PRO A 226 0.60 17.20 48.87
N MET A 227 0.48 18.31 49.60
CA MET A 227 0.28 18.30 51.05
C MET A 227 -1.06 17.69 51.51
N SER A 228 -2.03 17.58 50.60
CA SER A 228 -3.40 17.08 50.85
C SER A 228 -3.74 15.86 49.99
N ALA A 229 -2.75 15.24 49.34
CA ALA A 229 -2.96 14.22 48.31
C ALA A 229 -3.37 12.85 48.87
N LYS A 230 -3.07 12.55 50.14
CA LYS A 230 -3.32 11.24 50.75
C LYS A 230 -4.81 10.89 50.72
N GLY A 231 -5.15 9.82 50.00
CA GLY A 231 -6.53 9.32 49.87
C GLY A 231 -7.42 10.12 48.92
N VAL A 232 -6.87 11.12 48.22
CA VAL A 232 -7.62 11.97 47.28
C VAL A 232 -7.04 11.89 45.88
N LEU A 233 -5.71 12.05 45.75
CA LEU A 233 -5.04 12.11 44.45
C LEU A 233 -5.06 10.74 43.75
N VAL A 234 -5.51 10.75 42.50
CA VAL A 234 -5.38 9.61 41.57
C VAL A 234 -4.57 10.10 40.39
N ASN A 235 -3.37 9.54 40.21
CA ASN A 235 -2.46 9.98 39.16
C ASN A 235 -2.72 9.20 37.85
N PRO A 236 -3.21 9.85 36.79
CA PRO A 236 -3.51 9.17 35.52
C PRO A 236 -2.26 8.64 34.84
N ILE A 237 -1.07 9.22 35.10
CA ILE A 237 0.20 8.72 34.57
C ILE A 237 0.49 7.31 35.10
N THR A 238 0.25 7.07 36.40
CA THR A 238 0.42 5.74 36.97
C THR A 238 -0.66 4.75 36.52
N MET A 239 -1.87 5.24 36.24
CA MET A 239 -2.93 4.40 35.65
C MET A 239 -2.53 3.92 34.25
N ALA A 240 -1.98 4.80 33.42
CA ALA A 240 -1.48 4.46 32.09
C ALA A 240 -0.28 3.50 32.17
N GLN A 241 0.66 3.72 33.10
CA GLN A 241 1.78 2.80 33.34
C GLN A 241 1.29 1.40 33.73
N ASP A 242 0.36 1.30 34.66
CA ASP A 242 -0.23 0.04 35.11
C ASP A 242 -0.98 -0.67 33.97
N PHE A 243 -1.68 0.09 33.13
CA PHE A 243 -2.32 -0.44 31.93
C PHE A 243 -1.30 -1.05 30.98
N MET A 244 -0.26 -0.30 30.58
CA MET A 244 0.78 -0.78 29.67
C MET A 244 1.53 -1.98 30.24
N ALA A 245 1.75 -2.03 31.56
CA ALA A 245 2.42 -3.13 32.25
C ALA A 245 1.62 -4.44 32.26
N ALA A 246 0.32 -4.42 31.93
CA ALA A 246 -0.51 -5.61 31.84
C ALA A 246 -0.39 -6.36 30.49
N PHE A 247 0.41 -5.84 29.55
CA PHE A 247 0.67 -6.42 28.24
C PHE A 247 2.07 -7.04 28.16
N ASP A 248 2.20 -8.09 27.34
CA ASP A 248 3.46 -8.79 27.14
C ASP A 248 4.41 -7.99 26.23
N ARG A 249 5.60 -7.68 26.74
CA ARG A 249 6.64 -6.94 25.99
C ARG A 249 7.24 -7.75 24.85
N ALA A 250 7.08 -9.08 24.84
CA ALA A 250 7.46 -9.90 23.71
C ALA A 250 6.53 -9.73 22.50
N GLN A 251 5.32 -9.17 22.70
CA GLN A 251 4.32 -8.98 21.64
C GLN A 251 4.29 -7.54 21.13
N THR A 252 5.47 -7.02 20.80
CA THR A 252 5.68 -5.67 20.24
C THR A 252 6.37 -5.76 18.87
N PRO A 253 6.32 -4.71 18.02
CA PRO A 253 6.93 -4.73 16.69
C PRO A 253 8.41 -5.10 16.72
N GLU A 254 9.16 -4.58 17.70
CA GLU A 254 10.59 -4.81 17.86
C GLU A 254 10.96 -6.22 18.36
N ASN A 255 9.97 -7.03 18.76
CA ASN A 255 10.16 -8.41 19.24
C ASN A 255 9.42 -9.47 18.41
N THR A 256 8.77 -9.09 17.31
CA THR A 256 7.93 -10.00 16.50
C THR A 256 8.33 -10.00 15.02
N ALA A 257 8.23 -11.15 14.36
CA ALA A 257 8.58 -11.31 12.95
C ALA A 257 7.54 -12.17 12.19
N GLY A 258 7.64 -12.18 10.86
CA GLY A 258 6.75 -12.98 10.01
C GLY A 258 5.27 -12.71 10.29
N ARG A 259 4.54 -13.75 10.74
CA ARG A 259 3.10 -13.69 11.00
C ARG A 259 2.71 -13.37 12.45
N GLU A 260 3.69 -13.09 13.31
CA GLU A 260 3.42 -12.79 14.72
C GLU A 260 2.75 -11.40 14.87
N GLY A 261 1.54 -11.38 15.42
CA GLY A 261 0.82 -10.15 15.75
C GLY A 261 1.33 -9.45 17.01
N TYR A 262 0.96 -8.18 17.19
CA TYR A 262 1.43 -7.35 18.30
C TYR A 262 0.38 -6.31 18.74
N ILE A 263 0.61 -5.74 19.94
CA ILE A 263 0.03 -4.48 20.38
C ILE A 263 1.18 -3.49 20.59
N TRP A 264 1.10 -2.34 19.94
CA TRP A 264 2.14 -1.31 19.99
C TRP A 264 1.58 -0.02 20.55
N PHE A 265 2.05 0.41 21.72
CA PHE A 265 1.75 1.73 22.26
C PHE A 265 2.58 2.79 21.54
N VAL A 266 1.91 3.71 20.84
CA VAL A 266 2.55 4.65 19.91
C VAL A 266 2.66 6.06 20.46
N GLU A 267 1.77 6.46 21.35
CA GLU A 267 1.72 7.82 21.90
C GLU A 267 1.12 7.82 23.31
N LEU A 268 1.74 8.58 24.21
CA LEU A 268 1.21 8.88 25.53
C LEU A 268 1.36 10.38 25.81
N VAL A 269 0.24 11.09 25.90
CA VAL A 269 0.18 12.50 26.30
C VAL A 269 -0.49 12.58 27.66
N ALA A 270 0.19 13.15 28.66
CA ALA A 270 -0.32 13.14 30.02
C ALA A 270 0.05 14.37 30.84
N ASN A 271 -0.80 14.66 31.83
CA ASN A 271 -0.60 15.65 32.87
C ASN A 271 -1.18 15.14 34.22
N ALA A 272 -1.30 16.01 35.22
CA ALA A 272 -1.77 15.61 36.54
C ALA A 272 -3.27 15.23 36.61
N ALA A 273 -4.07 15.62 35.61
CA ALA A 273 -5.51 15.40 35.55
C ALA A 273 -5.92 14.30 34.55
N GLU A 274 -5.19 14.18 33.43
CA GLU A 274 -5.53 13.23 32.37
C GLU A 274 -4.29 12.61 31.71
N ALA A 275 -4.42 11.38 31.22
CA ALA A 275 -3.48 10.73 30.32
C ALA A 275 -4.25 10.09 29.15
N VAL A 276 -3.81 10.35 27.92
CA VAL A 276 -4.33 9.75 26.69
C VAL A 276 -3.26 8.87 26.08
N LEU A 277 -3.56 7.58 25.93
CA LEU A 277 -2.69 6.56 25.39
C LEU A 277 -3.27 6.04 24.07
N ARG A 278 -2.45 5.98 23.02
CA ARG A 278 -2.83 5.37 21.75
C ARG A 278 -2.05 4.09 21.49
N ALA A 279 -2.73 3.10 20.93
CA ALA A 279 -2.14 1.82 20.58
C ALA A 279 -2.57 1.35 19.19
N ASN A 280 -1.65 0.72 18.47
CA ASN A 280 -1.91 -0.02 17.25
C ASN A 280 -2.01 -1.51 17.57
N ILE A 281 -3.04 -2.17 17.04
CA ILE A 281 -3.25 -3.62 17.16
C ILE A 281 -3.07 -4.23 15.78
N ARG A 282 -2.22 -5.26 15.66
CA ARG A 282 -1.96 -5.96 14.40
C ARG A 282 -1.95 -7.46 14.61
N ASP A 283 -2.62 -8.21 13.75
CA ASP A 283 -2.52 -9.68 13.72
C ASP A 283 -2.98 -10.21 12.35
N PHE A 284 -2.37 -11.30 11.87
CA PHE A 284 -2.80 -11.92 10.61
C PHE A 284 -4.09 -12.72 10.82
N ASP A 285 -4.21 -13.40 11.97
CA ASP A 285 -5.37 -14.23 12.29
C ASP A 285 -6.49 -13.38 12.87
N LYS A 286 -7.68 -13.48 12.28
CA LYS A 286 -8.86 -12.70 12.69
C LYS A 286 -9.30 -12.99 14.12
N ALA A 287 -9.20 -14.24 14.57
CA ALA A 287 -9.62 -14.61 15.92
C ALA A 287 -8.65 -14.05 16.98
N SER A 288 -7.35 -14.12 16.73
CA SER A 288 -6.27 -13.53 17.54
C SER A 288 -6.37 -12.00 17.54
N PHE A 289 -6.62 -11.39 16.39
CA PHE A 289 -6.87 -9.96 16.25
C PHE A 289 -8.02 -9.49 17.17
N GLU A 290 -9.17 -10.18 17.10
CA GLU A 290 -10.32 -9.87 17.95
C GLU A 290 -10.04 -10.16 19.44
N ALA A 291 -9.21 -11.16 19.76
CA ALA A 291 -8.78 -11.42 21.13
C ALA A 291 -7.91 -10.27 21.68
N ARG A 292 -7.01 -9.71 20.87
CA ARG A 292 -6.20 -8.54 21.24
C ARG A 292 -7.07 -7.30 21.48
N LYS A 293 -8.08 -7.07 20.65
CA LYS A 293 -9.07 -5.99 20.84
C LYS A 293 -9.82 -6.15 22.16
N ARG A 294 -10.31 -7.36 22.47
CA ARG A 294 -10.95 -7.65 23.76
C ARG A 294 -10.02 -7.41 24.94
N ARG A 295 -8.74 -7.81 24.83
CA ARG A 295 -7.75 -7.63 25.89
C ARG A 295 -7.56 -6.16 26.29
N ILE A 296 -7.60 -5.21 25.33
CA ILE A 296 -7.58 -3.77 25.62
C ILE A 296 -8.72 -3.38 26.58
N GLY A 297 -9.95 -3.80 26.27
CA GLY A 297 -11.12 -3.50 27.09
C GLY A 297 -11.10 -4.19 28.45
N GLU A 298 -10.64 -5.44 28.51
CA GLU A 298 -10.48 -6.18 29.76
C GLU A 298 -9.50 -5.49 30.72
N VAL A 299 -8.31 -5.12 30.23
CA VAL A 299 -7.32 -4.39 31.04
C VAL A 299 -7.85 -3.01 31.45
N ALA A 300 -8.55 -2.31 30.56
CA ALA A 300 -9.16 -1.01 30.91
C ALA A 300 -10.13 -1.14 32.09
N ALA A 301 -10.95 -2.19 32.11
CA ALA A 301 -11.85 -2.49 33.21
C ALA A 301 -11.12 -2.91 34.49
N GLU A 302 -10.01 -3.65 34.40
CA GLU A 302 -9.14 -3.98 35.53
C GLU A 302 -8.54 -2.73 36.17
N ILE A 303 -8.03 -1.79 35.36
CA ILE A 303 -7.48 -0.52 35.84
C ILE A 303 -8.58 0.35 36.46
N ALA A 304 -9.75 0.46 35.85
CA ALA A 304 -10.88 1.20 36.44
C ALA A 304 -11.25 0.68 37.84
N LYS A 305 -11.22 -0.64 38.05
CA LYS A 305 -11.47 -1.24 39.38
C LYS A 305 -10.36 -0.94 40.39
N ARG A 306 -9.10 -0.84 39.95
CA ARG A 306 -7.94 -0.50 40.79
C ARG A 306 -7.98 0.95 41.27
N TYR A 307 -8.59 1.84 40.49
CA TYR A 307 -8.66 3.29 40.75
C TYR A 307 -10.11 3.79 40.82
N PRO A 308 -10.85 3.50 41.91
CA PRO A 308 -12.31 3.67 41.95
C PRO A 308 -12.80 5.12 41.86
N THR A 309 -11.95 6.11 42.17
CA THR A 309 -12.27 7.54 42.04
C THR A 309 -11.71 8.16 40.76
N GLY A 310 -10.94 7.40 39.97
CA GLY A 310 -10.55 7.77 38.62
C GLY A 310 -11.56 7.22 37.60
N ARG A 311 -11.34 7.56 36.33
CA ARG A 311 -12.15 7.08 35.20
C ARG A 311 -11.23 6.55 34.11
N VAL A 312 -11.64 5.45 33.47
CA VAL A 312 -10.98 4.90 32.29
C VAL A 312 -12.03 4.74 31.19
N THR A 313 -11.73 5.22 29.99
CA THR A 313 -12.51 4.93 28.77
C THR A 313 -11.59 4.38 27.71
N SER A 314 -12.05 3.39 26.94
CA SER A 314 -11.29 2.81 25.84
C SER A 314 -12.19 2.72 24.60
N GLU A 315 -11.70 3.21 23.48
CA GLU A 315 -12.32 3.07 22.16
C GLU A 315 -11.36 2.30 21.26
N VAL A 316 -11.88 1.37 20.46
CA VAL A 316 -11.12 0.59 19.49
C VAL A 316 -11.84 0.63 18.16
N SER A 317 -11.14 1.07 17.11
CA SER A 317 -11.66 1.21 15.76
C SER A 317 -10.79 0.43 14.76
N ASP A 318 -11.42 -0.34 13.88
CA ASP A 318 -10.72 -1.05 12.80
C ASP A 318 -10.24 -0.07 11.73
N VAL A 319 -9.09 -0.39 11.11
CA VAL A 319 -8.40 0.43 10.11
C VAL A 319 -8.44 -0.24 8.74
N TYR A 320 -8.05 -1.52 8.67
CA TYR A 320 -8.14 -2.38 7.49
C TYR A 320 -8.11 -3.86 7.90
N GLY A 321 -8.52 -4.74 6.98
CA GLY A 321 -8.55 -6.19 7.17
C GLY A 321 -7.46 -6.91 6.38
N ASN A 322 -7.26 -8.20 6.69
CA ASN A 322 -6.40 -9.09 5.93
C ASN A 322 -7.08 -9.50 4.61
N ILE A 323 -6.38 -9.40 3.47
CA ILE A 323 -6.86 -9.84 2.16
C ILE A 323 -7.30 -11.31 2.20
N ALA A 324 -6.55 -12.18 2.90
CA ALA A 324 -6.86 -13.60 3.01
C ALA A 324 -8.24 -13.86 3.64
N ASP A 325 -8.66 -13.03 4.59
CA ASP A 325 -9.98 -13.15 5.23
C ASP A 325 -11.13 -12.77 4.29
N SER A 326 -10.85 -12.00 3.23
CA SER A 326 -11.84 -11.56 2.23
C SER A 326 -12.07 -12.56 1.10
N LEU A 327 -11.12 -13.47 0.85
CA LEU A 327 -11.22 -14.45 -0.24
C LEU A 327 -12.37 -15.44 -0.02
N GLY A 328 -12.60 -15.86 1.23
CA GLY A 328 -13.60 -16.89 1.54
C GLY A 328 -13.35 -18.16 0.71
N GLU A 329 -14.40 -18.65 0.04
CA GLU A 329 -14.33 -19.80 -0.87
C GLU A 329 -13.89 -19.39 -2.30
N ASP A 330 -13.93 -18.10 -2.64
CA ASP A 330 -13.56 -17.59 -3.97
C ASP A 330 -12.09 -17.17 -4.01
N ARG A 331 -11.24 -18.08 -4.47
CA ARG A 331 -9.79 -17.88 -4.58
C ARG A 331 -9.32 -17.50 -5.97
N ARG A 332 -10.25 -17.22 -6.90
CA ARG A 332 -9.93 -16.98 -8.32
C ARG A 332 -8.85 -15.91 -8.51
N SER A 333 -8.88 -14.83 -7.73
CA SER A 333 -7.89 -13.75 -7.81
C SER A 333 -6.46 -14.23 -7.53
N VAL A 334 -6.27 -15.05 -6.50
CA VAL A 334 -4.96 -15.61 -6.14
C VAL A 334 -4.57 -16.72 -7.12
N ASP A 335 -5.50 -17.62 -7.44
CA ASP A 335 -5.22 -18.79 -8.26
C ASP A 335 -4.86 -18.39 -9.72
N LEU A 336 -5.53 -17.38 -10.29
CA LEU A 336 -5.18 -16.79 -11.58
C LEU A 336 -3.79 -16.17 -11.59
N LEU A 337 -3.44 -15.44 -10.53
CA LEU A 337 -2.13 -14.82 -10.40
C LEU A 337 -1.02 -15.87 -10.29
N MET A 338 -1.23 -16.91 -9.47
CA MET A 338 -0.28 -18.02 -9.34
C MET A 338 -0.14 -18.80 -10.65
N ALA A 339 -1.23 -19.01 -11.39
CA ALA A 339 -1.20 -19.65 -12.71
C ALA A 339 -0.43 -18.80 -13.73
N ALA A 340 -0.65 -17.48 -13.74
CA ALA A 340 0.08 -16.55 -14.62
C ALA A 340 1.59 -16.59 -14.35
N LEU A 341 2.00 -16.54 -13.08
CA LEU A 341 3.41 -16.66 -12.69
C LEU A 341 3.99 -18.01 -13.13
N SER A 342 3.24 -19.11 -12.93
CA SER A 342 3.69 -20.44 -13.31
C SER A 342 3.91 -20.58 -14.82
N GLU A 343 2.99 -20.08 -15.66
CA GLU A 343 3.13 -20.14 -17.12
C GLU A 343 4.24 -19.25 -17.66
N LEU A 344 4.53 -18.14 -16.96
CA LEU A 344 5.65 -17.25 -17.26
C LEU A 344 6.97 -17.71 -16.64
N GLN A 345 6.95 -18.86 -15.95
CA GLN A 345 8.12 -19.45 -15.27
C GLN A 345 8.75 -18.53 -14.21
N ILE A 346 7.91 -17.74 -13.54
CA ILE A 346 8.31 -16.83 -12.45
C ILE A 346 8.06 -17.57 -11.12
N ALA A 347 9.10 -17.70 -10.30
CA ALA A 347 8.96 -18.29 -8.97
C ALA A 347 8.22 -17.29 -8.04
N PRO A 348 7.08 -17.68 -7.43
CA PRO A 348 6.35 -16.80 -6.53
C PRO A 348 7.12 -16.60 -5.22
N LYS A 349 7.18 -15.35 -4.75
CA LYS A 349 7.71 -14.93 -3.46
C LYS A 349 6.53 -14.41 -2.63
N LEU A 350 5.96 -15.29 -1.83
CA LEU A 350 4.81 -14.95 -0.99
C LEU A 350 5.26 -14.10 0.20
N ILE A 351 4.79 -12.86 0.25
CA ILE A 351 5.15 -11.91 1.31
C ILE A 351 3.97 -11.80 2.29
N PRO A 352 4.12 -12.25 3.55
CA PRO A 352 3.14 -11.95 4.59
C PRO A 352 3.30 -10.48 5.01
N MET A 353 2.49 -9.59 4.42
CA MET A 353 2.68 -8.15 4.55
C MET A 353 2.37 -7.69 5.98
N ARG A 354 3.40 -7.22 6.70
CA ARG A 354 3.30 -6.70 8.07
C ARG A 354 2.81 -5.24 8.11
N GLY A 355 1.81 -4.93 7.28
CA GLY A 355 1.24 -3.60 7.09
C GLY A 355 -0.13 -3.69 6.41
N GLY A 356 -0.53 -2.62 5.73
CA GLY A 356 -1.71 -2.60 4.89
C GLY A 356 -1.36 -1.93 3.56
N THR A 357 -2.07 -2.32 2.52
CA THR A 357 -1.99 -1.74 1.16
C THR A 357 -3.39 -1.28 0.76
N ASP A 358 -3.51 -0.54 -0.32
CA ASP A 358 -4.83 -0.22 -0.90
C ASP A 358 -5.68 -1.47 -1.11
N GLY A 359 -5.04 -2.57 -1.54
CA GLY A 359 -5.70 -3.87 -1.69
C GLY A 359 -6.31 -4.41 -0.40
N ALA A 360 -5.68 -4.19 0.75
CA ALA A 360 -6.22 -4.55 2.06
C ALA A 360 -7.44 -3.70 2.45
N ALA A 361 -7.41 -2.40 2.15
CA ALA A 361 -8.54 -1.50 2.40
C ALA A 361 -9.77 -1.88 1.57
N LEU A 362 -9.58 -2.26 0.30
CA LEU A 362 -10.65 -2.70 -0.60
C LEU A 362 -11.16 -4.10 -0.27
N SER A 363 -10.27 -5.02 0.09
CA SER A 363 -10.60 -6.37 0.54
C SER A 363 -11.50 -6.36 1.78
N ALA A 364 -11.23 -5.46 2.73
CA ALA A 364 -12.09 -5.25 3.89
C ALA A 364 -13.50 -4.74 3.54
N ARG A 365 -13.68 -4.16 2.35
CA ARG A 365 -14.96 -3.66 1.82
C ARG A 365 -15.64 -4.65 0.89
N GLY A 366 -15.12 -5.88 0.78
CA GLY A 366 -15.71 -6.97 -0.01
C GLY A 366 -15.17 -7.10 -1.43
N LEU A 367 -14.06 -6.43 -1.77
CA LEU A 367 -13.39 -6.59 -3.06
C LEU A 367 -12.00 -7.21 -2.88
N PRO A 368 -11.84 -8.54 -3.01
CA PRO A 368 -10.55 -9.19 -2.86
C PRO A 368 -9.53 -8.63 -3.84
N THR A 369 -8.45 -8.08 -3.30
CA THR A 369 -7.45 -7.33 -4.08
C THR A 369 -6.03 -7.72 -3.67
N PRO A 370 -5.51 -8.87 -4.12
CA PRO A 370 -4.10 -9.21 -3.94
C PRO A 370 -3.17 -8.22 -4.65
N ASN A 371 -1.93 -8.16 -4.17
CA ASN A 371 -0.85 -7.33 -4.71
C ASN A 371 0.19 -8.20 -5.43
N PHE A 372 0.80 -7.67 -6.49
CA PHE A 372 2.00 -8.27 -7.07
C PHE A 372 3.02 -7.22 -7.52
N PHE A 373 4.21 -7.69 -7.87
CA PHE A 373 5.37 -6.85 -8.15
C PHE A 373 5.24 -5.90 -9.35
N THR A 374 5.85 -4.72 -9.22
CA THR A 374 6.14 -3.77 -10.30
C THR A 374 7.44 -4.11 -11.03
N GLY A 375 8.39 -4.73 -10.31
CA GLY A 375 9.75 -5.01 -10.76
C GLY A 375 10.77 -3.96 -10.32
N ALA A 376 10.35 -2.88 -9.65
CA ALA A 376 11.25 -1.89 -9.08
C ALA A 376 11.77 -2.32 -7.69
N HIS A 377 12.77 -1.57 -7.22
CA HIS A 377 13.46 -1.82 -5.96
C HIS A 377 13.68 -0.53 -5.21
N ASN A 378 13.92 -0.66 -3.90
CA ASN A 378 14.24 0.45 -3.01
C ASN A 378 13.21 1.57 -3.05
N PHE A 379 11.93 1.20 -2.95
CA PHE A 379 10.86 2.17 -2.76
C PHE A 379 11.21 3.15 -1.63
N HIS A 380 10.72 4.38 -1.80
CA HIS A 380 10.88 5.46 -0.81
C HIS A 380 12.33 5.88 -0.55
N SER A 381 13.20 5.68 -1.54
CA SER A 381 14.62 6.01 -1.45
C SER A 381 15.11 6.84 -2.63
N ARG A 382 16.16 7.62 -2.42
CA ARG A 382 16.92 8.24 -3.53
C ARG A 382 17.62 7.21 -4.43
N PHE A 383 17.74 5.97 -3.95
CA PHE A 383 18.29 4.84 -4.68
C PHE A 383 17.20 3.90 -5.21
N GLU A 384 15.96 4.38 -5.29
CA GLU A 384 14.88 3.70 -6.00
C GLU A 384 15.26 3.49 -7.47
N PHE A 385 15.04 2.28 -7.98
CA PHE A 385 15.39 1.95 -9.36
C PHE A 385 14.43 0.94 -10.00
N LEU A 386 14.26 1.04 -11.32
CA LEU A 386 13.36 0.20 -12.10
C LEU A 386 14.12 -0.46 -13.26
N PRO A 387 14.54 -1.73 -13.13
CA PRO A 387 15.14 -2.48 -14.21
C PRO A 387 14.13 -2.74 -15.33
N LEU A 388 14.47 -2.36 -16.57
CA LEU A 388 13.57 -2.53 -17.71
C LEU A 388 13.11 -3.99 -17.94
N PRO A 389 13.94 -5.04 -17.83
CA PRO A 389 13.44 -6.42 -17.98
C PRO A 389 12.45 -6.83 -16.88
N ALA A 390 12.61 -6.33 -15.66
CA ALA A 390 11.68 -6.59 -14.56
C ALA A 390 10.34 -5.88 -14.80
N PHE A 391 10.40 -4.66 -15.32
CA PHE A 391 9.24 -3.87 -15.69
C PHE A 391 8.40 -4.54 -16.78
N GLU A 392 9.06 -5.04 -17.84
CA GLU A 392 8.41 -5.84 -18.89
C GLU A 392 7.78 -7.11 -18.31
N THR A 393 8.46 -7.77 -17.37
CA THR A 393 7.96 -8.99 -16.72
C THR A 393 6.69 -8.74 -15.91
N SER A 394 6.59 -7.61 -15.20
CA SER A 394 5.36 -7.24 -14.47
C SER A 394 4.18 -7.00 -15.42
N TYR A 395 4.43 -6.33 -16.56
CA TYR A 395 3.43 -6.18 -17.62
C TYR A 395 2.94 -7.52 -18.16
N GLU A 396 3.84 -8.47 -18.42
CA GLU A 396 3.46 -9.79 -18.93
C GLU A 396 2.58 -10.55 -17.93
N VAL A 397 2.83 -10.41 -16.61
CA VAL A 397 1.95 -10.98 -15.57
C VAL A 397 0.56 -10.36 -15.64
N ALA A 398 0.46 -9.02 -15.66
CA ALA A 398 -0.82 -8.31 -15.75
C ALA A 398 -1.63 -8.74 -16.99
N ARG A 399 -0.96 -8.85 -18.14
CA ARG A 399 -1.55 -9.34 -19.39
C ARG A 399 -2.00 -10.80 -19.26
N ARG A 400 -1.15 -11.66 -18.69
CA ARG A 400 -1.42 -13.09 -18.62
C ARG A 400 -2.60 -13.42 -17.71
N VAL A 401 -2.74 -12.73 -16.58
CA VAL A 401 -3.91 -12.84 -15.70
C VAL A 401 -5.21 -12.55 -16.46
N CYS A 402 -5.25 -11.48 -17.27
CA CYS A 402 -6.44 -11.15 -18.06
C CYS A 402 -6.79 -12.25 -19.07
N LEU A 403 -5.79 -12.82 -19.75
CA LEU A 403 -5.99 -13.87 -20.74
C LEU A 403 -6.42 -15.19 -20.12
N LEU A 404 -5.84 -15.55 -18.97
CA LEU A 404 -6.21 -16.75 -18.22
C LEU A 404 -7.65 -16.66 -17.71
N ALA A 405 -8.05 -15.51 -17.19
CA ALA A 405 -9.44 -15.29 -16.80
C ALA A 405 -10.40 -15.44 -17.99
N GLY A 406 -9.99 -15.00 -19.17
CA GLY A 406 -10.72 -15.23 -20.42
C GLY A 406 -10.91 -16.71 -20.78
N GLN A 407 -10.06 -17.63 -20.32
CA GLN A 407 -10.19 -19.06 -20.65
C GLN A 407 -11.27 -19.78 -19.85
N GLY A 408 -11.73 -19.22 -18.73
CA GLY A 408 -12.88 -19.72 -17.95
C GLY A 408 -12.65 -21.05 -17.21
N GLY A 409 -11.39 -21.40 -16.92
CA GLY A 409 -10.99 -22.71 -16.38
C GLY A 409 -10.38 -22.73 -14.98
N ILE A 410 -10.51 -21.66 -14.19
CA ILE A 410 -9.94 -21.54 -12.84
C ILE A 410 -11.05 -21.19 -11.85
#